data_AF-A0A2E6C2V9-F1
#
_entry.id   AF-A0A2E6C2V9-F1
#
_cell.length_a   1.000
_cell.length_b   1.000
_cell.length_c   1.000
_cell.angle_alpha   90.00
_cell.angle_beta   90.00
_cell.angle_gamma   90.00
#
_symmetry.space_group_name_H-M   'P 1'
#
loop_
_entity.id
_entity.type
_entity.pdbx_description
1 polymer ?
#
loop_
_entity_poly.entity_id
_entity_poly.type
_entity_poly.pdbx_seq_one_letter_code
_entity_poly.pdbx_strand_id
1 'polypeptide(L)'
;MSLTADTILPPGQLFACVSIVGPEGCNQKCDKFGLKIRGCFATQEEAANWAKKLQADDATFDVWVMSMGQWVLIPPDPAQCEDTHYANEKLEELMSGYRANQREAAKMFEERKRDMIENPDGNYIKPGDENSKFYNKPDVPPISHPAEILERLKKEKPDADMEELVKEADRLVQEEIEERRKKEEE
;
A
#
# COMPACT_ATOMS: atom_id res chain seq x y z
N MET A 1 0.99 -24.73 -22.00
CA MET A 1 -0.21 -25.00 -21.19
C MET A 1 -0.80 -23.66 -20.82
N SER A 2 -2.05 -23.43 -21.19
CA SER A 2 -2.67 -22.10 -21.08
C SER A 2 -3.25 -21.90 -19.68
N LEU A 3 -2.89 -20.80 -19.01
CA LEU A 3 -3.51 -20.34 -17.75
C LEU A 3 -4.91 -19.71 -17.98
N THR A 4 -5.51 -19.98 -19.14
CA THR A 4 -6.82 -19.48 -19.51
C THR A 4 -7.90 -20.10 -18.63
N ALA A 5 -8.89 -19.27 -18.29
CA ALA A 5 -10.05 -19.73 -17.57
C ALA A 5 -10.82 -20.79 -18.37
N ASP A 6 -11.39 -21.77 -17.67
CA ASP A 6 -12.26 -22.77 -18.26
C ASP A 6 -13.57 -22.14 -18.75
N THR A 7 -13.99 -22.52 -19.95
CA THR A 7 -15.22 -22.01 -20.57
C THR A 7 -16.46 -22.86 -20.28
N ILE A 8 -16.27 -24.09 -19.78
CA ILE A 8 -17.34 -25.04 -19.47
C ILE A 8 -17.40 -25.19 -17.96
N LEU A 9 -18.30 -24.44 -17.32
CA LEU A 9 -18.55 -24.51 -15.88
C LEU A 9 -19.98 -25.00 -15.62
N PRO A 10 -20.21 -25.77 -14.54
CA PRO A 10 -21.56 -26.15 -14.12
C PRO A 10 -22.42 -24.90 -13.86
N PRO A 11 -23.66 -24.86 -14.36
CA PRO A 11 -24.53 -23.70 -14.16
C PRO A 11 -24.78 -23.48 -12.67
N GLY A 12 -24.67 -22.23 -12.23
CA GLY A 12 -24.85 -21.83 -10.84
C GLY A 12 -23.68 -22.14 -9.90
N GLN A 13 -22.52 -22.55 -10.43
CA GLN A 13 -21.31 -22.80 -9.65
C GLN A 13 -20.14 -22.00 -10.23
N LEU A 14 -20.20 -20.68 -10.07
CA LEU A 14 -19.17 -19.76 -10.54
C LEU A 14 -18.17 -19.39 -9.45
N PHE A 15 -18.54 -19.53 -8.18
CA PHE A 15 -17.69 -19.20 -7.04
C PHE A 15 -17.63 -20.37 -6.06
N ALA A 16 -16.49 -20.57 -5.43
CA ALA A 16 -16.30 -21.55 -4.37
C ALA A 16 -15.72 -20.92 -3.11
N CYS A 17 -16.26 -21.31 -1.96
CA CYS A 17 -15.65 -21.05 -0.66
C CYS A 17 -14.72 -22.20 -0.32
N VAL A 18 -13.45 -21.94 -0.04
CA VAL A 18 -12.50 -22.98 0.35
C VAL A 18 -11.74 -22.60 1.62
N SER A 19 -11.40 -23.60 2.41
CA SER A 19 -10.43 -23.47 3.51
C SER A 19 -9.18 -24.25 3.15
N ILE A 20 -8.03 -23.65 3.40
CA ILE A 20 -6.71 -24.20 3.04
C ILE A 20 -5.87 -24.33 4.31
N VAL A 21 -5.17 -25.45 4.43
CA VAL A 21 -4.18 -25.72 5.47
C VAL A 21 -2.89 -26.16 4.81
N GLY A 22 -1.74 -25.83 5.41
CA GLY A 22 -0.45 -26.13 4.79
C GLY A 22 0.74 -25.75 5.66
N PRO A 23 1.97 -26.06 5.22
CA PRO A 23 3.18 -25.85 6.02
C PRO A 23 3.57 -24.37 6.13
N GLU A 24 3.63 -23.65 5.01
CA GLU A 24 3.99 -22.22 4.93
C GLU A 24 2.84 -21.39 4.36
N GLY A 25 2.67 -20.17 4.88
CA GLY A 25 1.68 -19.19 4.41
C GLY A 25 0.22 -19.47 4.76
N CYS A 26 -0.09 -20.60 5.39
CA CYS A 26 -1.43 -20.88 5.95
C CYS A 26 -1.46 -20.56 7.44
N ASN A 27 -2.58 -20.02 7.93
CA ASN A 27 -2.77 -19.75 9.36
C ASN A 27 -2.71 -21.05 10.19
N GLN A 28 -3.35 -22.13 9.68
CA GLN A 28 -3.28 -23.45 10.29
C GLN A 28 -2.18 -24.31 9.64
N LYS A 29 -1.21 -24.73 10.47
CA LYS A 29 -0.02 -25.49 10.02
C LYS A 29 -0.27 -26.99 9.91
N CYS A 30 0.19 -27.59 8.82
CA CYS A 30 0.29 -29.04 8.65
C CYS A 30 1.36 -29.42 7.62
N ASP A 31 1.86 -30.65 7.69
CA ASP A 31 2.98 -31.12 6.86
C ASP A 31 2.65 -31.21 5.36
N LYS A 32 1.37 -31.27 5.00
CA LYS A 32 0.87 -31.39 3.62
C LYS A 32 -0.19 -30.33 3.35
N PHE A 33 -0.33 -29.91 2.10
CA PHE A 33 -1.46 -29.04 1.74
C PHE A 33 -2.79 -29.81 1.83
N GLY A 34 -3.74 -29.23 2.55
CA GLY A 34 -5.12 -29.68 2.62
C GLY A 34 -6.04 -28.60 2.10
N LEU A 35 -7.02 -28.99 1.29
CA LEU A 35 -8.06 -28.11 0.77
C LEU A 35 -9.42 -28.69 1.09
N LYS A 36 -10.29 -27.88 1.68
CA LYS A 36 -11.68 -28.22 1.98
C LYS A 36 -12.59 -27.27 1.21
N ILE A 37 -13.39 -27.82 0.30
CA ILE A 37 -14.45 -27.07 -0.37
C ILE A 37 -15.62 -26.94 0.62
N ARG A 38 -15.96 -25.71 0.98
CA ARG A 38 -16.97 -25.36 1.98
C ARG A 38 -18.32 -24.95 1.34
N GLY A 39 -18.37 -24.81 0.02
CA GLY A 39 -19.59 -24.53 -0.74
C GLY A 39 -19.28 -23.97 -2.13
N CYS A 40 -20.23 -24.11 -3.05
CA CYS A 40 -20.18 -23.52 -4.39
C CYS A 40 -21.45 -22.69 -4.63
N PHE A 41 -21.30 -21.54 -5.27
CA PHE A 41 -22.35 -20.52 -5.39
C PHE A 41 -22.38 -19.93 -6.80
N ALA A 42 -23.54 -19.34 -7.15
CA ALA A 42 -23.74 -18.73 -8.45
C ALA A 42 -23.14 -17.32 -8.51
N THR A 43 -23.19 -16.59 -7.40
CA THR A 43 -22.73 -15.20 -7.31
C THR A 43 -21.67 -15.02 -6.24
N GLN A 44 -20.84 -13.98 -6.40
CA GLN A 44 -19.82 -13.62 -5.43
C GLN A 44 -20.43 -13.18 -4.09
N GLU A 45 -21.57 -12.48 -4.12
CA GLU A 45 -22.28 -12.02 -2.93
C GLU A 45 -22.79 -13.18 -2.08
N GLU A 46 -23.36 -14.22 -2.71
CA GLU A 46 -23.77 -15.44 -2.01
C GLU A 46 -22.59 -16.13 -1.34
N ALA A 47 -21.47 -16.27 -2.06
CA ALA A 47 -20.25 -16.85 -1.53
C ALA A 47 -19.68 -16.03 -0.36
N ALA A 48 -19.65 -14.70 -0.47
CA ALA A 48 -19.18 -13.82 0.59
C ALA A 48 -20.05 -13.90 1.85
N ASN A 49 -21.38 -13.91 1.67
CA ASN A 49 -22.32 -14.08 2.78
C ASN A 49 -22.19 -15.46 3.44
N TRP A 50 -21.93 -16.51 2.66
CA TRP A 50 -21.66 -17.84 3.19
C TRP A 50 -20.33 -17.92 3.93
N ALA A 51 -19.28 -17.29 3.40
CA ALA A 51 -17.98 -17.19 4.04
C ALA A 51 -18.07 -16.50 5.41
N LYS A 52 -18.84 -15.40 5.51
CA LYS A 52 -19.12 -14.72 6.80
C LYS A 52 -19.81 -15.63 7.80
N LYS A 53 -20.81 -16.41 7.36
CA LYS A 53 -21.48 -17.40 8.22
C LYS A 53 -20.54 -18.49 8.69
N LEU A 54 -19.68 -19.00 7.81
CA LEU A 54 -18.68 -20.01 8.14
C LEU A 54 -17.63 -19.48 9.13
N GLN A 55 -17.18 -18.25 8.95
CA GLN A 55 -16.22 -17.61 9.84
C GLN A 55 -16.81 -17.35 11.24
N ALA A 56 -18.12 -17.05 11.30
CA ALA A 56 -18.84 -16.90 12.58
C ALA A 56 -19.05 -18.24 13.31
N ASP A 57 -19.24 -19.34 12.57
CA ASP A 57 -19.36 -20.70 13.12
C ASP A 57 -18.01 -21.26 13.57
N ASP A 58 -16.97 -21.05 12.76
CA ASP A 58 -15.62 -21.57 12.98
C ASP A 58 -14.56 -20.60 12.44
N ALA A 59 -14.01 -19.79 13.35
CA ALA A 59 -12.95 -18.82 13.05
C ALA A 59 -11.53 -19.43 13.01
N THR A 60 -11.40 -20.75 13.15
CA THR A 60 -10.09 -21.42 13.20
C THR A 60 -9.40 -21.46 11.84
N PHE A 61 -10.18 -21.48 10.75
CA PHE A 61 -9.68 -21.60 9.39
C PHE A 61 -10.03 -20.36 8.57
N ASP A 62 -9.06 -19.91 7.78
CA ASP A 62 -9.33 -18.87 6.79
C ASP A 62 -10.27 -19.41 5.70
N VAL A 63 -11.24 -18.58 5.32
CA VAL A 63 -12.21 -18.90 4.26
C VAL A 63 -11.95 -18.00 3.08
N TRP A 64 -11.60 -18.62 1.95
CA TRP A 64 -11.28 -17.94 0.71
C TRP A 64 -12.44 -18.09 -0.27
N VAL A 65 -12.84 -16.98 -0.89
CA VAL A 65 -13.80 -16.98 -2.01
C VAL A 65 -13.00 -16.94 -3.30
N MET A 66 -13.22 -17.93 -4.17
CA MET A 66 -12.47 -18.11 -5.41
C MET A 66 -13.41 -18.28 -6.60
N SER A 67 -13.01 -17.76 -7.75
CA SER A 67 -13.71 -18.00 -9.02
C SER A 67 -13.42 -19.40 -9.55
N MET A 68 -14.46 -20.08 -10.02
CA MET A 68 -14.36 -21.41 -10.62
C MET A 68 -13.71 -21.35 -12.01
N GLY A 69 -12.94 -22.37 -12.35
CA GLY A 69 -12.27 -22.46 -13.66
C GLY A 69 -11.04 -21.57 -13.83
N GLN A 70 -10.55 -20.93 -12.77
CA GLN A 70 -9.31 -20.13 -12.80
C GLN A 70 -8.22 -20.80 -11.96
N TRP A 71 -6.97 -20.71 -12.42
CA TRP A 71 -5.82 -21.12 -11.63
C TRP A 71 -5.57 -20.12 -10.50
N VAL A 72 -5.36 -20.65 -9.29
CA VAL A 72 -4.99 -19.85 -8.13
C VAL A 72 -3.82 -20.51 -7.40
N LEU A 73 -2.90 -19.68 -6.91
CA LEU A 73 -1.76 -20.12 -6.12
C LEU A 73 -2.20 -20.43 -4.70
N ILE A 74 -1.68 -21.52 -4.15
CA ILE A 74 -1.96 -21.98 -2.79
C ILE A 74 -0.67 -21.87 -1.97
N PRO A 75 -0.69 -21.22 -0.79
CA PRO A 75 -1.80 -20.42 -0.26
C PRO A 75 -1.99 -19.10 -1.03
N PRO A 76 -3.24 -18.60 -1.13
CA PRO A 76 -3.52 -17.30 -1.72
C PRO A 76 -2.94 -16.17 -0.86
N ASP A 77 -2.42 -15.13 -1.51
CA ASP A 77 -1.84 -13.96 -0.85
C ASP A 77 -2.96 -13.00 -0.39
N PRO A 78 -3.08 -12.69 0.91
CA PRO A 78 -4.06 -11.72 1.41
C PRO A 78 -3.92 -10.34 0.77
N ALA A 79 -2.72 -9.93 0.34
CA ALA A 79 -2.49 -8.63 -0.28
C ALA A 79 -3.09 -8.50 -1.68
N GLN A 80 -3.30 -9.62 -2.37
CA GLN A 80 -3.92 -9.67 -3.70
C GLN A 80 -5.45 -9.80 -3.63
N CYS A 81 -5.99 -9.93 -2.42
CA CYS A 81 -7.42 -10.02 -2.19
C CYS A 81 -8.05 -8.62 -2.18
N GLU A 82 -9.03 -8.38 -3.06
CA GLU A 82 -9.74 -7.10 -3.12
C GLU A 82 -10.54 -6.82 -1.83
N ASP A 83 -11.15 -7.86 -1.26
CA ASP A 83 -12.04 -7.76 -0.12
C ASP A 83 -11.65 -8.78 0.97
N THR A 84 -10.97 -8.30 2.01
CA THR A 84 -10.54 -9.13 3.16
C THR A 84 -11.34 -8.73 4.39
N HIS A 85 -12.07 -9.70 4.97
CA HIS A 85 -12.81 -9.54 6.23
C HIS A 85 -12.11 -10.31 7.34
N TYR A 86 -11.79 -9.62 8.43
CA TYR A 86 -11.17 -10.20 9.62
C TYR A 86 -12.23 -10.64 10.63
N ALA A 87 -11.98 -11.76 11.32
CA ALA A 87 -12.87 -12.27 12.35
C ALA A 87 -12.98 -11.32 13.57
N ASN A 88 -11.96 -10.49 13.81
CA ASN A 88 -11.96 -9.54 14.92
C ASN A 88 -12.48 -8.18 14.45
N GLU A 89 -13.63 -7.76 14.98
CA GLU A 89 -14.31 -6.50 14.61
C GLU A 89 -13.41 -5.26 14.75
N LYS A 90 -12.57 -5.18 15.79
CA LYS A 90 -11.67 -4.03 15.99
C LYS A 90 -10.54 -4.00 14.96
N LEU A 91 -10.05 -5.18 14.58
CA LEU A 91 -9.02 -5.28 13.54
C LEU A 91 -9.62 -4.96 12.17
N GLU A 92 -10.85 -5.40 11.91
CA GLU A 92 -11.60 -5.08 10.69
C GLU A 92 -11.80 -3.56 10.55
N GLU A 93 -12.27 -2.90 11.60
CA GLU A 93 -12.45 -1.44 11.62
C GLU A 93 -11.12 -0.71 11.37
N LEU A 94 -10.03 -1.15 12.00
CA LEU A 94 -8.70 -0.58 11.82
C LEU A 94 -8.19 -0.76 10.37
N MET A 95 -8.29 -1.97 9.82
CA MET A 95 -7.75 -2.31 8.50
C MET A 95 -8.59 -1.71 7.37
N SER A 96 -9.91 -1.69 7.52
CA SER A 96 -10.83 -1.02 6.57
C SER A 96 -10.59 0.49 6.57
N GLY A 97 -10.45 1.12 7.74
CA GLY A 97 -10.10 2.54 7.87
C GLY A 97 -8.74 2.87 7.24
N TYR A 98 -7.73 2.03 7.49
CA TYR A 98 -6.40 2.18 6.88
C TYR A 98 -6.46 2.14 5.34
N ARG A 99 -7.15 1.15 4.76
CA ARG A 99 -7.33 1.01 3.31
C ARG A 99 -8.12 2.17 2.71
N ALA A 100 -9.18 2.64 3.39
CA ALA A 100 -9.96 3.80 2.96
C ALA A 100 -9.10 5.07 2.91
N ASN A 101 -8.31 5.33 3.96
CA ASN A 101 -7.41 6.47 4.02
C ASN A 101 -6.32 6.41 2.93
N GLN A 102 -5.75 5.23 2.66
CA GLN A 102 -4.79 5.07 1.56
C GLN A 102 -5.42 5.35 0.20
N ARG A 103 -6.64 4.85 -0.05
CA ARG A 103 -7.37 5.09 -1.31
C ARG A 103 -7.67 6.58 -1.48
N GLU A 104 -8.03 7.26 -0.41
CA GLU A 104 -8.29 8.70 -0.43
C GLU A 104 -6.99 9.50 -0.65
N ALA A 105 -5.89 9.13 0.02
CA ALA A 105 -4.59 9.74 -0.19
C ALA A 105 -4.06 9.56 -1.61
N ALA A 106 -4.22 8.37 -2.20
CA ALA A 106 -3.87 8.10 -3.59
C ALA A 106 -4.72 8.94 -4.55
N LYS A 107 -6.04 9.00 -4.33
CA LYS A 107 -6.94 9.85 -5.12
C LYS A 107 -6.54 11.33 -5.02
N MET A 108 -6.27 11.84 -3.82
CA MET A 108 -5.81 13.22 -3.61
C MET A 108 -4.47 13.48 -4.32
N PHE A 109 -3.56 12.50 -4.33
CA PHE A 109 -2.29 12.61 -5.05
C PHE A 109 -2.49 12.63 -6.57
N GLU A 110 -3.32 11.75 -7.12
CA GLU A 110 -3.65 11.73 -8.55
C GLU A 110 -4.34 13.03 -8.98
N GLU A 111 -5.27 13.52 -8.17
CA GLU A 111 -5.91 14.79 -8.42
C GLU A 111 -4.91 15.95 -8.40
N ARG A 112 -4.01 16.02 -7.40
CA ARG A 112 -2.93 17.03 -7.37
C ARG A 112 -2.02 16.93 -8.59
N LYS A 113 -1.66 15.72 -9.00
CA LYS A 113 -0.84 15.47 -10.18
C LYS A 113 -1.54 15.94 -11.45
N ARG A 114 -2.85 15.68 -11.60
CA ARG A 114 -3.64 16.18 -12.73
C ARG A 114 -3.71 17.70 -12.72
N ASP A 115 -4.03 18.29 -11.58
CA ASP A 115 -4.16 19.75 -11.44
C ASP A 115 -2.81 20.45 -11.71
N MET A 116 -1.68 19.81 -11.37
CA MET A 116 -0.32 20.25 -11.71
C MET A 116 -0.03 20.25 -13.22
N ILE A 117 -0.53 19.25 -13.94
CA ILE A 117 -0.32 19.14 -15.40
C ILE A 117 -1.24 20.09 -16.15
N GLU A 118 -2.48 20.27 -15.69
CA GLU A 118 -3.50 21.09 -16.38
C GLU A 118 -3.32 22.60 -16.17
N ASN A 119 -2.75 23.03 -15.03
CA ASN A 119 -2.55 24.46 -14.72
C ASN A 119 -1.13 24.78 -14.25
N PRO A 120 -0.13 24.85 -15.14
CA PRO A 120 1.28 25.11 -14.78
C PRO A 120 1.53 26.41 -13.99
N ASP A 121 0.70 27.43 -14.21
CA ASP A 121 0.78 28.76 -13.60
C ASP A 121 -0.24 28.98 -12.46
N GLY A 122 -1.04 27.95 -12.13
CA GLY A 122 -2.14 28.04 -11.16
C GLY A 122 -1.74 27.78 -9.71
N ASN A 123 -2.44 28.43 -8.78
CA ASN A 123 -2.23 28.19 -7.34
C ASN A 123 -2.83 26.81 -6.96
N TYR A 124 -1.99 25.80 -6.76
CA TYR A 124 -2.37 24.38 -6.59
C TYR A 124 -3.06 24.02 -5.25
N ILE A 125 -3.52 25.01 -4.49
CA ILE A 125 -4.09 24.80 -3.16
C ILE A 125 -5.59 24.48 -3.29
N LYS A 126 -5.97 23.26 -2.91
CA LYS A 126 -7.38 22.88 -2.74
C LYS A 126 -7.93 23.43 -1.41
N PRO A 127 -9.25 23.65 -1.25
CA PRO A 127 -9.88 24.22 -0.05
C PRO A 127 -9.71 23.48 1.30
N GLY A 128 -8.81 22.49 1.42
CA GLY A 128 -8.39 21.86 2.69
C GLY A 128 -6.89 22.00 2.99
N ASP A 129 -6.10 22.47 2.02
CA ASP A 129 -4.66 22.74 2.14
C ASP A 129 -4.39 24.17 2.65
N GLU A 130 -5.44 24.98 2.84
CA GLU A 130 -5.34 26.34 3.38
C GLU A 130 -4.63 26.37 4.75
N ASN A 131 -4.83 25.34 5.58
CA ASN A 131 -4.14 25.24 6.86
C ASN A 131 -2.64 24.98 6.72
N SER A 132 -2.18 24.25 5.70
CA SER A 132 -0.73 24.00 5.50
C SER A 132 0.02 25.27 5.04
N LYS A 133 -0.70 26.29 4.54
CA LYS A 133 -0.14 27.63 4.29
C LYS A 133 0.29 28.37 5.56
N PHE A 134 -0.39 28.11 6.69
CA PHE A 134 -0.15 28.83 7.94
C PHE A 134 0.88 28.16 8.86
N TYR A 135 1.19 26.87 8.63
CA TYR A 135 2.10 26.10 9.49
C TYR A 135 3.48 25.81 8.85
N ASN A 136 3.70 26.16 7.59
CA ASN A 136 5.04 26.28 7.04
C ASN A 136 5.45 27.75 7.16
N LYS A 137 6.49 28.09 7.94
CA LYS A 137 7.03 29.47 8.01
C LYS A 137 7.45 29.88 6.57
N PRO A 138 6.67 30.71 5.84
CA PRO A 138 6.86 30.87 4.39
C PRO A 138 8.14 31.62 4.02
N ASP A 139 8.66 32.44 4.95
CA ASP A 139 9.76 33.37 4.69
C ASP A 139 11.16 32.77 4.93
N VAL A 140 11.25 31.53 5.40
CA VAL A 140 12.54 30.87 5.62
C VAL A 140 12.78 29.90 4.45
N PRO A 141 13.75 30.15 3.56
CA PRO A 141 14.07 29.22 2.49
C PRO A 141 14.42 27.84 3.09
N PRO A 142 14.03 26.71 2.47
CA PRO A 142 14.34 25.38 2.98
C PRO A 142 15.86 25.18 3.11
N ILE A 143 16.28 24.29 4.02
CA ILE A 143 17.69 23.89 4.12
C ILE A 143 18.03 23.11 2.85
N SER A 144 19.22 23.36 2.28
CA SER A 144 19.70 22.64 1.11
C SER A 144 19.74 21.13 1.40
N HIS A 145 19.19 20.31 0.51
CA HIS A 145 19.23 18.85 0.71
C HIS A 145 20.66 18.33 0.43
N PRO A 146 21.21 17.38 1.23
CA PRO A 146 22.54 16.83 1.01
C PRO A 146 22.80 16.32 -0.42
N ALA A 147 21.75 15.79 -1.06
CA ALA A 147 21.82 15.33 -2.46
C ALA A 147 22.10 16.47 -3.47
N GLU A 148 21.56 17.67 -3.27
CA GLU A 148 21.80 18.81 -4.16
C GLU A 148 23.24 19.32 -4.03
N ILE A 149 23.77 19.31 -2.80
CA ILE A 149 25.17 19.64 -2.52
C ILE A 149 26.10 18.57 -3.10
N LEU A 150 25.73 17.29 -2.97
CA LEU A 150 26.47 16.17 -3.55
C LEU A 150 26.55 16.27 -5.09
N GLU A 151 25.45 16.64 -5.76
CA GLU A 151 25.44 16.87 -7.21
C GLU A 151 26.34 18.03 -7.63
N ARG A 152 26.34 19.13 -6.86
CA ARG A 152 27.26 20.26 -7.06
C ARG A 152 28.72 19.82 -6.88
N LEU A 153 29.02 19.09 -5.80
CA LEU A 153 30.36 18.60 -5.50
C LEU A 153 30.86 17.59 -6.55
N LYS A 154 29.99 16.71 -7.06
CA LYS A 154 30.31 15.82 -8.19
C LYS A 154 30.67 16.58 -9.48
N LYS A 155 30.00 17.70 -9.74
CA LYS A 155 30.27 18.54 -10.91
C LYS A 155 31.60 19.29 -10.79
N GLU A 156 31.96 19.70 -9.57
CA GLU A 156 33.20 20.43 -9.28
C GLU A 156 34.42 19.51 -9.12
N LYS A 157 34.23 18.30 -8.58
CA LYS A 157 35.28 17.31 -8.33
C LYS A 157 34.86 15.92 -8.86
N PRO A 158 34.91 15.70 -10.19
CA PRO A 158 34.47 14.44 -10.78
C PRO A 158 35.36 13.23 -10.45
N ASP A 159 36.62 13.46 -10.06
CA ASP A 159 37.61 12.40 -9.76
C ASP A 159 37.69 12.03 -8.27
N ALA A 160 36.91 12.67 -7.41
CA ALA A 160 36.92 12.42 -5.97
C ALA A 160 36.11 11.18 -5.59
N ASP A 161 36.51 10.53 -4.49
CA ASP A 161 35.80 9.35 -3.99
C ASP A 161 34.40 9.71 -3.46
N MET A 162 33.42 8.85 -3.72
CA MET A 162 32.02 9.12 -3.41
C MET A 162 31.78 9.25 -1.91
N GLU A 163 32.52 8.50 -1.09
CA GLU A 163 32.38 8.54 0.37
C GLU A 163 32.86 9.88 0.95
N GLU A 164 33.91 10.47 0.36
CA GLU A 164 34.42 11.78 0.74
C GLU A 164 33.45 12.90 0.36
N LEU A 165 32.84 12.82 -0.83
CA LEU A 165 31.86 13.80 -1.31
C LEU A 165 30.58 13.80 -0.46
N VAL A 166 30.14 12.62 0.02
CA VAL A 166 28.98 12.51 0.93
C VAL A 166 29.29 13.14 2.28
N LYS A 167 30.47 12.86 2.86
CA LYS A 167 30.89 13.48 4.12
C LYS A 167 31.04 15.00 4.00
N GLU A 168 31.55 15.49 2.87
CA GLU A 168 31.68 16.92 2.60
C GLU A 168 30.29 17.58 2.44
N ALA A 169 29.34 16.91 1.78
CA ALA A 169 27.96 17.38 1.65
C ALA A 169 27.23 17.45 3.01
N ASP A 170 27.35 16.40 3.83
CA ASP A 170 26.74 16.36 5.16
C ASP A 170 27.29 17.46 6.07
N ARG A 171 28.61 17.72 6.00
CA ARG A 171 29.24 18.80 6.77
C ARG A 171 28.70 20.18 6.38
N LEU A 172 28.57 20.45 5.08
CA LEU A 172 28.05 21.73 4.59
C LEU A 172 26.59 21.97 5.00
N VAL A 173 25.77 20.92 5.02
CA VAL A 173 24.39 21.00 5.53
C VAL A 173 24.37 21.29 7.04
N GLN A 174 25.26 20.66 7.81
CA GLN A 174 25.36 20.92 9.26
C GLN A 174 25.81 22.36 9.56
N GLU A 175 26.75 22.90 8.78
CA GLU A 175 27.18 24.30 8.88
C GLU A 175 26.01 25.26 8.55
N GLU A 176 25.24 24.97 7.50
CA GLU A 176 24.05 25.76 7.14
C GLU A 176 22.97 25.73 8.25
N ILE A 177 22.77 24.57 8.90
CA ILE A 177 21.86 24.42 10.04
C ILE A 177 22.35 25.23 11.24
N GLU A 178 23.65 25.21 11.54
CA GLU A 178 24.22 25.92 12.67
C GLU A 178 24.20 27.44 12.47
N GLU A 179 24.47 27.93 11.25
CA GLU A 179 24.33 29.35 10.92
C GLU A 179 22.88 29.85 11.06
N ARG A 180 21.91 29.02 10.66
CA ARG A 180 20.49 29.34 10.85
C ARG A 180 20.11 29.38 12.32
N ARG A 181 20.58 28.40 13.12
CA ARG A 181 20.36 28.37 14.56
C ARG A 181 20.92 29.62 15.25
N LYS A 182 22.13 30.05 14.88
CA LYS A 182 22.75 31.28 15.41
C LYS A 182 21.98 32.54 15.04
N LYS A 183 21.46 32.64 13.81
CA LYS A 183 20.62 33.77 13.36
C LYS A 183 19.24 33.82 14.03
N GLU A 184 18.75 32.69 14.56
CA GLU A 184 17.52 32.64 15.36
C GLU A 184 17.76 32.96 16.85
N GLU A 185 19.01 32.83 17.32
CA GLU A 185 19.41 33.11 18.71
C GLU A 185 19.89 34.57 18.95
N GLU A 186 20.24 35.32 17.90
CA GLU A 186 20.52 36.79 17.90
C GLU A 186 19.25 37.65 17.78
#